data_AF-A0A250FTT7-F1
#
_entry.id   AF-A0A250FTT7-F1
#
_cell.length_a   1.000
_cell.length_b   1.000
_cell.length_c   1.000
_cell.angle_alpha   90.00
_cell.angle_beta   90.00
_cell.angle_gamma   90.00
#
_symmetry.space_group_name_H-M   'P 1'
#
loop_
_entity.id
_entity.type
_entity.pdbx_description
1 polymer ?
#
loop_
_entity_poly.entity_id
_entity_poly.type
_entity_poly.pdbx_seq_one_letter_code
_entity_poly.pdbx_strand_id
1 'polypeptide(L)'
;MLTFVALIACKQQSKGGKAKGNESKNTAQSVQNDSLALLNLTRNAYKWLENEYSYEDFIPTADPNDTLFNGIDFAIHDAQIRKLEKSGFFGRDLINLYDEIGQNIDFALREHHVKWAVGDISPFSRGTNDWCMCQDIPSPDYYERMTIENIKIKDDVASFQWQWGEPSWGDFTYKVRAKKEDGKWKISWLESFEETNEWLRDMVLNGKN
;
A
#
# COMPACT_ATOMS: atom_id res chain seq x y z
N MET A 1 47.92 69.43 -3.01
CA MET A 1 46.76 68.52 -2.89
C MET A 1 47.23 67.32 -2.08
N LEU A 2 46.76 67.22 -0.83
CA LEU A 2 46.99 66.08 0.07
C LEU A 2 46.28 64.84 -0.47
N THR A 3 46.89 63.65 -0.37
CA THR A 3 46.13 62.48 0.08
C THR A 3 47.07 61.48 0.76
N PHE A 4 46.94 61.42 2.10
CA PHE A 4 47.37 60.29 2.92
C PHE A 4 46.47 59.09 2.62
N VAL A 5 47.03 57.91 2.39
CA VAL A 5 46.30 56.64 2.46
C VAL A 5 46.73 55.93 3.73
N ALA A 6 45.85 55.87 4.72
CA ALA A 6 46.04 55.18 5.98
C ALA A 6 45.67 53.69 5.83
N LEU A 7 46.57 52.81 6.27
CA LEU A 7 46.32 51.38 6.45
C LEU A 7 45.49 51.17 7.72
N ILE A 8 44.28 50.63 7.59
CA ILE A 8 43.48 50.15 8.73
C ILE A 8 43.61 48.64 8.80
N ALA A 9 44.34 48.18 9.82
CA ALA A 9 44.30 46.82 10.30
C ALA A 9 43.01 46.60 11.11
N CYS A 10 42.24 45.56 10.77
CA CYS A 10 41.11 45.11 11.58
C CYS A 10 41.45 43.74 12.19
N LYS A 11 41.67 43.72 13.51
CA LYS A 11 41.60 42.50 14.33
C LYS A 11 40.13 42.25 14.68
N GLN A 12 39.60 41.07 14.38
CA GLN A 12 38.41 40.55 15.04
C GLN A 12 38.70 39.20 15.66
N GLN A 13 38.52 39.16 16.97
CA GLN A 13 38.62 37.99 17.84
C GLN A 13 37.25 37.28 17.91
N SER A 14 37.32 35.97 18.08
CA SER A 14 36.24 34.96 18.00
C SER A 14 34.93 35.27 18.73
N LYS A 15 33.81 34.78 18.17
CA LYS A 15 32.74 34.16 18.96
C LYS A 15 32.31 32.85 18.32
N GLY A 16 32.69 31.75 18.98
CA GLY A 16 32.01 30.47 18.81
C GLY A 16 30.59 30.58 19.34
N GLY A 17 29.62 30.23 18.50
CA GLY A 17 28.23 30.00 18.88
C GLY A 17 27.82 28.64 18.34
N LYS A 18 27.75 27.63 19.22
CA LYS A 18 27.10 26.35 18.92
C LYS A 18 25.60 26.64 18.72
N ALA A 19 25.11 26.56 17.48
CA ALA A 19 23.71 26.30 17.22
C ALA A 19 23.47 24.79 17.41
N LYS A 20 23.06 24.39 18.61
CA LYS A 20 22.47 23.07 18.88
C LYS A 20 21.18 23.31 19.64
N GLY A 21 20.04 23.07 18.99
CA GLY A 21 18.73 23.09 19.63
C GLY A 21 17.64 23.67 18.76
N ASN A 22 17.27 22.98 17.68
CA ASN A 22 15.93 23.12 17.07
C ASN A 22 15.56 21.96 16.13
N GLU A 23 16.51 21.15 15.67
CA GLU A 23 16.20 19.98 14.82
C GLU A 23 15.40 18.90 15.58
N SER A 24 15.73 18.58 16.83
CA SER A 24 15.13 17.41 17.50
C SER A 24 13.66 17.57 17.88
N LYS A 25 13.18 18.79 18.19
CA LYS A 25 11.76 19.03 18.51
C LYS A 25 10.89 19.00 17.26
N ASN A 26 11.37 19.59 16.16
CA ASN A 26 10.64 19.61 14.89
C ASN A 26 10.51 18.20 14.29
N THR A 27 11.57 17.37 14.37
CA THR A 27 11.54 15.98 13.90
C THR A 27 10.65 15.09 14.76
N ALA A 28 10.66 15.22 16.09
CA ALA A 28 9.80 14.43 16.96
C ALA A 28 8.31 14.76 16.74
N GLN A 29 7.98 16.04 16.57
CA GLN A 29 6.61 16.49 16.32
C GLN A 29 6.12 16.11 14.91
N SER A 30 6.98 16.14 13.90
CA SER A 30 6.62 15.68 12.54
C SER A 30 6.34 14.19 12.50
N VAL A 31 7.15 13.36 13.19
CA VAL A 31 6.92 11.91 13.29
C VAL A 31 5.60 11.60 14.00
N GLN A 32 5.27 12.29 15.09
CA GLN A 32 3.99 12.08 15.78
C GLN A 32 2.79 12.40 14.87
N ASN A 33 2.88 13.49 14.09
CA ASN A 33 1.84 13.86 13.15
C ASN A 33 1.71 12.85 12.00
N ASP A 34 2.83 12.35 11.46
CA ASP A 34 2.83 11.35 10.40
C ASP A 34 2.28 10.01 10.89
N SER A 35 2.64 9.55 12.09
CA SER A 35 2.08 8.32 12.66
C SER A 35 0.55 8.40 12.82
N LEU A 36 0.03 9.54 13.29
CA LEU A 36 -1.42 9.75 13.38
C LEU A 36 -2.07 9.81 11.99
N ALA A 37 -1.42 10.44 11.00
CA ALA A 37 -1.89 10.48 9.63
C ALA A 37 -1.94 9.09 8.98
N LEU A 38 -0.93 8.24 9.24
CA LEU A 38 -0.88 6.86 8.76
C LEU A 38 -1.95 5.97 9.41
N LEU A 39 -2.21 6.15 10.71
CA LEU A 39 -3.29 5.45 11.38
C LEU A 39 -4.64 5.83 10.77
N ASN A 40 -4.89 7.14 10.61
CA ASN A 40 -6.12 7.64 10.01
C ASN A 40 -6.28 7.19 8.55
N LEU A 41 -5.20 7.20 7.76
CA LEU A 41 -5.18 6.65 6.41
C LEU A 41 -5.64 5.19 6.42
N THR A 42 -5.03 4.37 7.28
CA THR A 42 -5.35 2.94 7.38
C THR A 42 -6.81 2.73 7.75
N ARG A 43 -7.28 3.33 8.85
CA ARG A 43 -8.68 3.17 9.30
C ARG A 43 -9.69 3.64 8.27
N ASN A 44 -9.44 4.78 7.61
CA ASN A 44 -10.35 5.30 6.59
C ASN A 44 -10.34 4.45 5.32
N ALA A 45 -9.19 3.89 4.93
CA ALA A 45 -9.10 2.97 3.79
C ALA A 45 -9.94 1.71 4.04
N TYR A 46 -9.80 1.07 5.20
CA TYR A 46 -10.57 -0.14 5.53
C TYR A 46 -12.06 0.16 5.77
N LYS A 47 -12.39 1.31 6.36
CA LYS A 47 -13.78 1.78 6.44
C LYS A 47 -14.40 1.96 5.05
N TRP A 48 -13.64 2.51 4.10
CA TRP A 48 -14.10 2.68 2.73
C TRP A 48 -14.24 1.34 2.01
N LEU A 49 -13.27 0.43 2.18
CA LEU A 49 -13.36 -0.93 1.65
C LEU A 49 -14.63 -1.64 2.12
N GLU A 50 -14.96 -1.52 3.41
CA GLU A 50 -16.16 -2.16 3.98
C GLU A 50 -17.47 -1.56 3.45
N ASN A 51 -17.55 -0.24 3.30
CA ASN A 51 -18.83 0.44 3.05
C ASN A 51 -19.10 0.77 1.57
N GLU A 52 -18.04 0.89 0.76
CA GLU A 52 -18.13 1.48 -0.59
C GLU A 52 -17.50 0.61 -1.68
N TYR A 53 -16.68 -0.39 -1.31
CA TYR A 53 -16.00 -1.26 -2.27
C TYR A 53 -16.80 -2.55 -2.50
N SER A 54 -16.97 -2.96 -3.76
CA SER A 54 -17.80 -4.12 -4.13
C SER A 54 -17.06 -5.46 -4.07
N TYR A 55 -15.75 -5.48 -3.80
CA TYR A 55 -14.90 -6.68 -3.79
C TYR A 55 -15.03 -7.56 -5.05
N GLU A 56 -15.30 -6.96 -6.21
CA GLU A 56 -15.30 -7.65 -7.50
C GLU A 56 -13.88 -7.66 -8.09
N ASP A 57 -12.94 -8.19 -7.31
CA ASP A 57 -11.53 -8.28 -7.66
C ASP A 57 -11.29 -9.44 -8.64
N PHE A 58 -10.60 -9.17 -9.75
CA PHE A 58 -10.13 -10.17 -10.73
C PHE A 58 -11.23 -11.14 -11.23
N ILE A 59 -12.41 -10.62 -11.57
CA ILE A 59 -13.53 -11.42 -12.06
C ILE A 59 -13.13 -12.15 -13.36
N PRO A 60 -13.20 -13.49 -13.41
CA PRO A 60 -12.85 -14.24 -14.60
C PRO A 60 -13.98 -14.24 -15.62
N THR A 61 -13.63 -14.48 -16.88
CA THR A 61 -14.56 -14.66 -18.00
C THR A 61 -14.42 -16.05 -18.58
N ALA A 62 -15.53 -16.59 -19.09
CA ALA A 62 -15.59 -17.84 -19.81
C ALA A 62 -16.58 -17.71 -20.97
N ASP A 63 -16.32 -18.42 -22.06
CA ASP A 63 -17.34 -18.58 -23.10
C ASP A 63 -18.49 -19.46 -22.57
N PRO A 64 -19.76 -19.21 -22.95
CA PRO A 64 -20.91 -19.93 -22.41
C PRO A 64 -20.90 -21.46 -22.62
N ASN A 65 -20.08 -21.95 -23.56
CA ASN A 65 -19.95 -23.36 -23.88
C ASN A 65 -18.64 -23.98 -23.34
N ASP A 66 -17.79 -23.18 -22.69
CA ASP A 66 -16.53 -23.66 -22.13
C ASP A 66 -16.72 -24.07 -20.67
N THR A 67 -15.93 -25.06 -20.27
CA THR A 67 -15.82 -25.51 -18.87
C THR A 67 -14.68 -24.82 -18.14
N LEU A 68 -13.85 -24.05 -18.85
CA LEU A 68 -12.72 -23.31 -18.31
C LEU A 68 -12.92 -21.80 -18.44
N PHE A 69 -12.41 -21.05 -17.47
CA PHE A 69 -12.20 -19.62 -17.63
C PHE A 69 -11.06 -19.35 -18.60
N ASN A 70 -11.19 -18.29 -19.40
CA ASN A 70 -10.28 -17.95 -20.50
C ASN A 70 -9.74 -16.50 -20.44
N GLY A 71 -9.96 -15.77 -19.34
CA GLY A 71 -9.40 -14.44 -19.14
C GLY A 71 -10.05 -13.67 -17.99
N ILE A 72 -9.74 -12.38 -17.87
CA ILE A 72 -10.34 -11.44 -16.90
C ILE A 72 -11.36 -10.52 -17.58
N ASP A 73 -12.43 -10.17 -16.85
CA ASP A 73 -13.35 -9.10 -17.24
C ASP A 73 -12.67 -7.72 -17.01
N PHE A 74 -12.01 -7.21 -18.03
CA PHE A 74 -11.32 -5.93 -17.94
C PHE A 74 -12.26 -4.73 -17.76
N ALA A 75 -13.55 -4.84 -18.12
CA ALA A 75 -14.49 -3.74 -17.88
C ALA A 75 -14.74 -3.58 -16.37
N ILE A 76 -14.87 -4.70 -15.64
CA ILE A 76 -14.98 -4.72 -14.18
C ILE A 76 -13.65 -4.32 -13.53
N HIS A 77 -12.53 -4.89 -13.97
CA HIS A 77 -11.19 -4.58 -13.46
C HIS A 77 -10.85 -3.09 -13.55
N ASP A 78 -11.04 -2.48 -14.73
CA ASP A 78 -10.79 -1.06 -14.93
C ASP A 78 -11.74 -0.19 -14.07
N ALA A 79 -12.96 -0.67 -13.81
CA ALA A 79 -13.88 0.02 -12.91
C ALA A 79 -13.41 -0.02 -11.45
N GLN A 80 -12.81 -1.14 -11.01
CA GLN A 80 -12.20 -1.23 -9.69
C GLN A 80 -10.97 -0.32 -9.56
N ILE A 81 -10.07 -0.32 -10.56
CA ILE A 81 -8.93 0.61 -10.59
C ILE A 81 -9.40 2.06 -10.42
N ARG A 82 -10.41 2.50 -11.18
CA ARG A 82 -10.96 3.85 -11.06
C ARG A 82 -11.55 4.14 -9.67
N LYS A 83 -12.21 3.16 -9.03
CA LYS A 83 -12.73 3.31 -7.65
C LYS A 83 -11.58 3.47 -6.66
N LEU A 84 -10.55 2.63 -6.76
CA LEU A 84 -9.36 2.67 -5.90
C LEU A 84 -8.62 4.01 -6.05
N GLU A 85 -8.40 4.48 -7.28
CA GLU A 85 -7.80 5.79 -7.55
C GLU A 85 -8.63 6.94 -6.98
N LYS A 86 -9.96 6.92 -7.22
CA LYS A 86 -10.88 7.98 -6.77
C LYS A 86 -11.02 8.04 -5.25
N SER A 87 -10.80 6.92 -4.55
CA SER A 87 -10.84 6.88 -3.07
C SER A 87 -9.80 7.83 -2.45
N GLY A 88 -8.67 8.04 -3.13
CA GLY A 88 -7.54 8.81 -2.62
C GLY A 88 -6.72 8.13 -1.53
N PHE A 89 -7.06 6.90 -1.12
CA PHE A 89 -6.33 6.14 -0.09
C PHE A 89 -5.14 5.37 -0.65
N PHE A 90 -5.22 4.96 -1.91
CA PHE A 90 -4.22 4.09 -2.54
C PHE A 90 -3.34 4.88 -3.51
N GLY A 91 -2.03 4.67 -3.39
CA GLY A 91 -1.01 5.31 -4.21
C GLY A 91 -0.78 4.55 -5.51
N ARG A 92 -0.12 5.22 -6.45
CA ARG A 92 0.11 4.68 -7.80
C ARG A 92 0.83 3.34 -7.80
N ASP A 93 1.76 3.15 -6.87
CA ASP A 93 2.53 1.91 -6.76
C ASP A 93 1.62 0.70 -6.47
N LEU A 94 0.61 0.83 -5.61
CA LEU A 94 -0.34 -0.25 -5.33
C LEU A 94 -1.32 -0.44 -6.50
N ILE A 95 -1.81 0.65 -7.10
CA ILE A 95 -2.71 0.57 -8.26
C ILE A 95 -2.04 -0.16 -9.42
N ASN A 96 -0.77 0.14 -9.70
CA ASN A 96 -0.01 -0.54 -10.73
C ASN A 96 0.19 -2.03 -10.42
N LEU A 97 0.46 -2.38 -9.15
CA LEU A 97 0.57 -3.78 -8.72
C LEU A 97 -0.76 -4.52 -8.90
N TYR A 98 -1.87 -3.90 -8.51
CA TYR A 98 -3.22 -4.45 -8.71
C TYR A 98 -3.51 -4.70 -10.20
N ASP A 99 -3.19 -3.73 -11.05
CA ASP A 99 -3.36 -3.86 -12.50
C ASP A 99 -2.50 -4.97 -13.09
N GLU A 100 -1.23 -5.04 -12.67
CA GLU A 100 -0.30 -6.08 -13.08
C GLU A 100 -0.81 -7.49 -12.73
N ILE A 101 -1.37 -7.69 -11.53
CA ILE A 101 -1.96 -8.97 -11.11
C ILE A 101 -3.08 -9.38 -12.06
N GLY A 102 -3.99 -8.46 -12.40
CA GLY A 102 -5.09 -8.74 -13.33
C GLY A 102 -4.59 -9.14 -14.72
N GLN A 103 -3.58 -8.42 -15.24
CA GLN A 103 -2.94 -8.76 -16.51
C GLN A 103 -2.23 -10.13 -16.49
N ASN A 104 -1.55 -10.45 -15.39
CA ASN A 104 -0.86 -11.73 -15.24
C ASN A 104 -1.85 -12.91 -15.14
N ILE A 105 -2.99 -12.73 -14.45
CA ILE A 105 -4.06 -13.74 -14.43
C ILE A 105 -4.64 -13.95 -15.83
N ASP A 106 -4.99 -12.86 -16.54
CA ASP A 106 -5.54 -12.95 -17.89
C ASP A 106 -4.58 -13.68 -18.85
N PHE A 107 -3.29 -13.31 -18.80
CA PHE A 107 -2.24 -13.99 -19.56
C PHE A 107 -2.15 -15.48 -19.22
N ALA A 108 -2.14 -15.84 -17.93
CA ALA A 108 -2.06 -17.23 -17.49
C ALA A 108 -3.22 -18.09 -18.00
N LEU A 109 -4.43 -17.53 -18.05
CA LEU A 109 -5.63 -18.20 -18.53
C LEU A 109 -5.65 -18.32 -20.06
N ARG A 110 -5.38 -17.22 -20.78
CA ARG A 110 -5.42 -17.16 -22.25
C ARG A 110 -4.36 -18.04 -22.91
N GLU A 111 -3.15 -18.04 -22.35
CA GLU A 111 -2.04 -18.87 -22.85
C GLU A 111 -2.07 -20.29 -22.28
N HIS A 112 -3.11 -20.64 -21.51
CA HIS A 112 -3.32 -21.96 -20.92
C HIS A 112 -2.18 -22.43 -20.01
N HIS A 113 -1.45 -21.51 -19.39
CA HIS A 113 -0.47 -21.82 -18.35
C HIS A 113 -1.14 -22.42 -17.13
N VAL A 114 -2.36 -21.98 -16.81
CA VAL A 114 -3.18 -22.47 -15.70
C VAL A 114 -4.56 -22.82 -16.21
N LYS A 115 -5.11 -23.94 -15.73
CA LYS A 115 -6.50 -24.32 -15.98
C LYS A 115 -7.35 -24.01 -14.76
N TRP A 116 -8.40 -23.23 -14.96
CA TRP A 116 -9.37 -22.91 -13.92
C TRP A 116 -10.77 -23.27 -14.43
N ALA A 117 -11.38 -24.30 -13.85
CA ALA A 117 -12.72 -24.73 -14.25
C ALA A 117 -13.80 -23.80 -13.68
N VAL A 118 -14.87 -23.61 -14.45
CA VAL A 118 -16.03 -22.83 -14.02
C VAL A 118 -16.68 -23.51 -12.82
N GLY A 119 -16.81 -22.76 -11.73
CA GLY A 119 -17.35 -23.24 -10.44
C GLY A 119 -16.29 -23.69 -9.44
N ASP A 120 -15.03 -23.86 -9.87
CA ASP A 120 -13.92 -24.14 -8.96
C ASP A 120 -13.40 -22.87 -8.30
N ILE A 121 -12.76 -23.04 -7.15
CA ILE A 121 -12.03 -21.98 -6.45
C ILE A 121 -10.87 -21.50 -7.34
N SER A 122 -10.63 -20.19 -7.35
CA SER A 122 -9.53 -19.59 -8.10
C SER A 122 -8.19 -20.21 -7.71
N PRO A 123 -7.39 -20.69 -8.68
CA PRO A 123 -6.03 -21.17 -8.41
C PRO A 123 -5.06 -20.04 -8.06
N PHE A 124 -5.50 -18.80 -8.24
CA PHE A 124 -4.75 -17.58 -7.93
C PHE A 124 -5.08 -17.03 -6.54
N SER A 125 -6.13 -17.54 -5.89
CA SER A 125 -6.50 -17.17 -4.53
C SER A 125 -5.89 -18.12 -3.51
N ARG A 126 -5.54 -17.57 -2.34
CA ARG A 126 -5.07 -18.35 -1.19
C ARG A 126 -6.19 -18.71 -0.21
N GLY A 127 -7.45 -18.54 -0.62
CA GLY A 127 -8.62 -18.74 0.24
C GLY A 127 -8.74 -17.67 1.32
N THR A 128 -8.17 -16.49 1.08
CA THR A 128 -8.22 -15.30 1.95
C THR A 128 -8.46 -14.08 1.09
N ASN A 129 -9.01 -13.02 1.68
CA ASN A 129 -9.10 -11.71 1.06
C ASN A 129 -7.74 -11.01 1.12
N ASP A 130 -7.18 -10.63 -0.03
CA ASP A 130 -5.84 -10.02 -0.14
C ASP A 130 -5.75 -8.64 0.52
N TRP A 131 -6.87 -7.94 0.71
CA TRP A 131 -6.89 -6.67 1.43
C TRP A 131 -6.51 -6.82 2.91
N CYS A 132 -6.68 -8.01 3.50
CA CYS A 132 -6.47 -8.25 4.92
C CYS A 132 -5.78 -9.58 5.25
N MET A 133 -5.42 -10.40 4.26
CA MET A 133 -5.01 -11.79 4.45
C MET A 133 -5.96 -12.57 5.37
N CYS A 134 -7.26 -12.31 5.28
CA CYS A 134 -8.25 -12.79 6.23
C CYS A 134 -9.42 -13.52 5.57
N GLN A 135 -10.00 -14.49 6.28
CA GLN A 135 -11.24 -15.18 5.89
C GLN A 135 -12.47 -14.49 6.50
N ASP A 136 -12.32 -14.02 7.73
CA ASP A 136 -13.34 -13.34 8.51
C ASP A 136 -12.75 -12.03 9.08
N ILE A 137 -13.64 -11.12 9.46
CA ILE A 137 -13.33 -9.87 10.16
C ILE A 137 -13.83 -9.93 11.61
N PRO A 138 -13.21 -9.18 12.54
CA PRO A 138 -13.51 -9.30 13.96
C PRO A 138 -14.86 -8.71 14.37
N SER A 139 -15.32 -7.69 13.66
CA SER A 139 -16.64 -7.07 13.84
C SER A 139 -16.97 -6.23 12.60
N PRO A 140 -18.21 -5.73 12.43
CA PRO A 140 -18.55 -4.82 11.33
C PRO A 140 -17.85 -3.44 11.41
N ASP A 141 -17.40 -3.02 12.60
CA ASP A 141 -16.80 -1.71 12.88
C ASP A 141 -15.29 -1.79 13.20
N TYR A 142 -14.65 -2.90 12.83
CA TYR A 142 -13.26 -3.22 13.18
C TYR A 142 -12.27 -2.09 12.91
N TYR A 143 -12.50 -1.33 11.84
CA TYR A 143 -11.64 -0.25 11.39
C TYR A 143 -11.49 0.87 12.43
N GLU A 144 -12.45 1.05 13.35
CA GLU A 144 -12.33 2.03 14.44
C GLU A 144 -11.34 1.58 15.53
N ARG A 145 -11.10 0.27 15.65
CA ARG A 145 -10.21 -0.34 16.66
C ARG A 145 -8.81 -0.63 16.13
N MET A 146 -8.63 -0.72 14.81
CA MET A 146 -7.33 -1.02 14.21
C MET A 146 -6.21 -0.15 14.77
N THR A 147 -5.07 -0.75 15.05
CA THR A 147 -3.85 -0.06 15.49
C THR A 147 -2.76 -0.22 14.44
N ILE A 148 -1.75 0.65 14.50
CA ILE A 148 -0.52 0.48 13.73
C ILE A 148 0.68 0.43 14.65
N GLU A 149 1.67 -0.37 14.28
CA GLU A 149 2.89 -0.57 15.04
C GLU A 149 4.12 -0.69 14.13
N ASN A 150 5.30 -0.76 14.74
CA ASN A 150 6.57 -0.93 14.04
C ASN A 150 6.82 0.09 12.92
N ILE A 151 6.29 1.31 13.12
CA ILE A 151 6.35 2.40 12.16
C ILE A 151 7.81 2.83 11.95
N LYS A 152 8.23 2.81 10.68
CA LYS A 152 9.49 3.37 10.23
C LYS A 152 9.18 4.37 9.13
N ILE A 153 9.52 5.64 9.35
CA ILE A 153 9.34 6.71 8.38
C ILE A 153 10.72 7.20 7.97
N LYS A 154 10.95 7.26 6.66
CA LYS A 154 12.14 7.86 6.08
C LYS A 154 11.71 8.68 4.87
N ASP A 155 11.97 9.98 4.94
CA ASP A 155 11.55 10.94 3.93
C ASP A 155 10.03 10.81 3.68
N ASP A 156 9.62 10.62 2.43
CA ASP A 156 8.23 10.49 2.01
C ASP A 156 7.74 9.03 1.94
N VAL A 157 8.41 8.10 2.64
CA VAL A 157 8.06 6.68 2.67
C VAL A 157 7.92 6.19 4.10
N ALA A 158 6.88 5.39 4.35
CA ALA A 158 6.64 4.73 5.62
C ALA A 158 6.43 3.22 5.42
N SER A 159 6.91 2.42 6.37
CA SER A 159 6.55 1.01 6.52
C SER A 159 6.05 0.78 7.94
N PHE A 160 4.98 0.02 8.09
CA PHE A 160 4.37 -0.31 9.38
C PHE A 160 3.58 -1.61 9.27
N GLN A 161 3.08 -2.08 10.40
CA GLN A 161 2.10 -3.17 10.47
C GLN A 161 0.81 -2.62 11.06
N TRP A 162 -0.34 -3.08 10.58
CA TRP A 162 -1.60 -2.88 11.28
C TRP A 162 -2.09 -4.16 11.93
N GLN A 163 -2.88 -4.01 12.99
CA GLN A 163 -3.56 -5.09 13.72
C GLN A 163 -5.04 -4.74 13.87
N TRP A 164 -5.89 -5.76 14.05
CA TRP A 164 -7.32 -5.58 14.27
C TRP A 164 -7.65 -4.78 15.55
N GLY A 165 -6.75 -4.80 16.54
CA GLY A 165 -6.99 -4.14 17.83
C GLY A 165 -7.99 -4.89 18.73
N GLU A 166 -8.21 -6.18 18.48
CA GLU A 166 -9.10 -7.04 19.26
C GLU A 166 -8.35 -8.22 19.89
N PRO A 167 -8.36 -8.37 21.24
CA PRO A 167 -7.58 -9.42 21.90
C PRO A 167 -7.91 -10.85 21.47
N SER A 168 -9.16 -11.13 21.09
CA SER A 168 -9.59 -12.46 20.63
C SER A 168 -9.05 -12.85 19.25
N TRP A 169 -8.50 -11.90 18.50
CA TRP A 169 -7.91 -12.10 17.18
C TRP A 169 -6.38 -12.23 17.21
N GLY A 170 -5.83 -12.36 18.41
CA GLY A 170 -4.42 -12.71 18.66
C GLY A 170 -3.43 -11.70 18.09
N ASP A 171 -2.25 -12.21 17.74
CA ASP A 171 -1.11 -11.44 17.25
C ASP A 171 -1.16 -11.22 15.72
N PHE A 172 -2.37 -11.18 15.13
CA PHE A 172 -2.52 -10.91 13.71
C PHE A 172 -1.89 -9.55 13.37
N THR A 173 -1.00 -9.54 12.39
CA THR A 173 -0.39 -8.34 11.84
C THR A 173 -0.44 -8.40 10.33
N TYR A 174 -0.62 -7.24 9.70
CA TYR A 174 -0.58 -7.11 8.25
C TYR A 174 0.39 -5.99 7.85
N LYS A 175 1.37 -6.29 6.99
CA LYS A 175 2.42 -5.35 6.59
C LYS A 175 1.94 -4.39 5.51
N VAL A 176 2.26 -3.12 5.70
CA VAL A 176 1.88 -2.03 4.80
C VAL A 176 3.07 -1.12 4.52
N ARG A 177 3.16 -0.62 3.28
CA ARG A 177 3.95 0.58 2.99
C ARG A 177 3.04 1.70 2.52
N ALA A 178 3.42 2.93 2.88
CA ALA A 178 2.76 4.13 2.44
C ALA A 178 3.80 5.11 1.89
N LYS A 179 3.36 5.97 0.97
CA LYS A 179 4.17 7.00 0.34
C LYS A 179 3.42 8.33 0.30
N LYS A 180 4.10 9.45 0.51
CA LYS A 180 3.51 10.76 0.26
C LYS A 180 3.46 11.01 -1.24
N GLU A 181 2.26 11.21 -1.75
CA GLU A 181 1.98 11.69 -3.09
C GLU A 181 1.26 13.04 -2.96
N ASP A 182 1.82 14.09 -3.58
CA ASP A 182 1.29 15.46 -3.49
C ASP A 182 1.07 15.93 -2.03
N GLY A 183 1.99 15.55 -1.14
CA GLY A 183 1.97 15.91 0.27
C GLY A 183 1.00 15.11 1.15
N LYS A 184 0.32 14.08 0.61
CA LYS A 184 -0.60 13.21 1.36
C LYS A 184 -0.11 11.78 1.37
N TRP A 185 -0.15 11.14 2.54
CA TRP A 185 0.12 9.71 2.65
C TRP A 185 -0.94 8.91 1.90
N LYS A 186 -0.49 7.92 1.13
CA LYS A 186 -1.32 6.89 0.51
C LYS A 186 -0.69 5.53 0.68
N ILE A 187 -1.49 4.49 0.76
CA ILE A 187 -1.04 3.09 0.82
C ILE A 187 -0.42 2.75 -0.53
N SER A 188 0.87 2.46 -0.55
CA SER A 188 1.63 2.17 -1.77
C SER A 188 1.93 0.68 -1.95
N TRP A 189 1.67 -0.13 -0.92
CA TRP A 189 1.91 -1.58 -0.97
C TRP A 189 1.19 -2.30 0.19
N LEU A 190 0.72 -3.51 -0.11
CA LEU A 190 0.05 -4.43 0.81
C LEU A 190 0.64 -5.83 0.60
N GLU A 191 0.93 -6.56 1.67
CA GLU A 191 1.74 -7.79 1.55
C GLU A 191 1.09 -8.90 0.76
N SER A 192 -0.22 -9.13 0.91
CA SER A 192 -0.87 -10.22 0.19
C SER A 192 -0.93 -9.97 -1.32
N PHE A 193 -1.07 -8.72 -1.77
CA PHE A 193 -1.02 -8.42 -3.21
C PHE A 193 0.36 -8.73 -3.80
N GLU A 194 1.45 -8.44 -3.09
CA GLU A 194 2.78 -8.85 -3.53
C GLU A 194 2.92 -10.37 -3.57
N GLU A 195 2.49 -11.04 -2.51
CA GLU A 195 2.54 -12.51 -2.42
C GLU A 195 1.71 -13.17 -3.52
N THR A 196 0.54 -12.61 -3.87
CA THR A 196 -0.29 -13.05 -5.00
C THR A 196 0.44 -12.83 -6.33
N ASN A 197 1.08 -11.67 -6.54
CA ASN A 197 1.84 -11.42 -7.76
C ASN A 197 3.07 -12.34 -7.90
N GLU A 198 3.78 -12.60 -6.80
CA GLU A 198 4.90 -13.54 -6.76
C GLU A 198 4.43 -14.97 -7.05
N TRP A 199 3.33 -15.41 -6.45
CA TRP A 199 2.70 -16.71 -6.71
C TRP A 199 2.31 -16.87 -8.18
N LEU A 200 1.66 -15.86 -8.76
CA LEU A 200 1.27 -15.83 -10.17
C LEU A 200 2.48 -15.98 -11.09
N ARG A 201 3.54 -15.21 -10.84
CA ARG A 201 4.77 -15.29 -11.63
C ARG A 201 5.43 -16.67 -11.52
N ASP A 202 5.40 -17.31 -10.36
CA ASP A 202 5.92 -18.67 -10.19
C ASP A 202 5.09 -19.70 -10.96
N MET A 203 3.76 -19.60 -10.93
CA MET A 203 2.87 -20.47 -11.73
C MET A 203 3.13 -20.32 -13.24
N VAL A 204 3.19 -19.09 -13.72
CA VAL A 204 3.36 -18.78 -15.16
C VAL A 204 4.76 -19.14 -15.66
N LEU A 205 5.81 -18.77 -14.94
CA LEU A 205 7.19 -18.94 -15.40
C LEU A 205 7.76 -20.33 -15.13
N ASN A 206 7.36 -20.96 -14.01
CA ASN A 206 7.98 -22.20 -13.55
C ASN A 206 7.07 -23.42 -13.70
N GLY A 207 5.85 -23.26 -14.21
CA GLY A 207 4.92 -24.34 -14.49
C GLY A 207 4.52 -25.16 -13.25
N LYS A 208 4.55 -24.52 -12.08
CA LYS A 208 4.05 -25.14 -10.84
C LYS A 208 2.53 -25.06 -10.85
N ASN A 209 1.92 -26.15 -11.30
CA ASN A 209 0.48 -26.38 -11.27
C ASN A 209 0.17 -27.53 -10.32
#